data_AF-A0A6M0GAJ0-F1
#
_entry.id   AF-A0A6M0GAJ0-F1
#
_cell.length_a   1.000
_cell.length_b   1.000
_cell.length_c   1.000
_cell.angle_alpha   90.00
_cell.angle_beta   90.00
_cell.angle_gamma   90.00
#
_symmetry.space_group_name_H-M   'P 1'
#
loop_
_entity.id
_entity.type
_entity.pdbx_description
1 polymer ?
#
loop_
_entity_poly.entity_id
_entity_poly.type
_entity_poly.pdbx_seq_one_letter_code
_entity_poly.pdbx_strand_id
1 'polypeptide(L)'
;MVMQNQKSSENSLHVGDRLLAGLTQQEVAQLLDALFRVMLPELQAQAIAQLSPDTQKTVWQLLSLPQTHESTQTNNNQTVSLAKQAQTWSKLWKNWDKIVSEASKEEGKYIAQEAHWEPPYFDAITFTEDLETVAGKMLPLLPTAFEHEFTPDCNFVTALLEAEAEVAVGLPEWDIFEGLFIERQLTHCVLQWEWLTVQAQEKNAFYFAQQILEYEQQFDDIELDSDAIFDFFAQLPEADRQCIFNGLTAEEETSLWQEVLKNIDSHWHYLYLNLVEQYAPHRYLDNLRETIPQQWQNGSPIIETLLSQKNYAESLVIIEETLQALLKSYRVDTAWTPETSLLATTLGFYDISTKDVGMLLHYYQQTAQELNQTERAKALEIQQLAIAQWFNWSTMFTAFAEIPVSASTQEALFVSWRDYIARRAKPRTRNEYGTVKIVDSWWVIWLLDSIADTQKGVNWFQQQINQWITNLPGDKTQLGENYDLLRLLTKDLTEVRNNELPSYPRFYEVVIRPEKLSSKDELSRREYLKQYAPADLWEQVMKYWKTNLQDFVPKPELAQGSNYTEHARWMIVLKKLSPQDYETLLAQWQVVHKRRRNLWKAMTQVGLNF
;
A
#
# COMPACT_ATOMS: atom_id res chain seq x y z
N MET A 1 -64.13 -5.31 -53.82
CA MET A 1 -64.11 -6.50 -54.69
C MET A 1 -62.63 -6.74 -55.03
N VAL A 2 -61.91 -7.53 -54.22
CA VAL A 2 -61.62 -8.97 -54.46
C VAL A 2 -60.79 -9.10 -55.75
N MET A 3 -59.55 -9.60 -55.82
CA MET A 3 -58.74 -10.47 -54.94
C MET A 3 -57.27 -10.49 -55.44
N GLN A 4 -56.34 -10.63 -54.48
CA GLN A 4 -55.15 -11.50 -54.45
C GLN A 4 -54.38 -11.86 -55.74
N ASN A 5 -53.05 -11.65 -55.71
CA ASN A 5 -52.12 -12.76 -55.43
C ASN A 5 -50.68 -12.25 -55.19
N GLN A 6 -50.38 -11.99 -53.92
CA GLN A 6 -49.03 -12.23 -53.38
C GLN A 6 -48.87 -13.74 -53.26
N LYS A 7 -47.92 -14.33 -54.00
CA LYS A 7 -47.37 -15.65 -53.66
C LYS A 7 -46.18 -15.43 -52.74
N SER A 8 -46.45 -15.54 -51.44
CA SER A 8 -45.47 -15.81 -50.41
C SER A 8 -44.82 -17.17 -50.68
N SER A 9 -43.51 -17.18 -50.91
CA SER A 9 -42.69 -18.38 -50.76
C SER A 9 -42.64 -18.73 -49.28
N GLU A 10 -43.41 -19.74 -48.87
CA GLU A 10 -43.32 -20.35 -47.55
C GLU A 10 -41.92 -20.97 -47.36
N ASN A 11 -41.14 -20.40 -46.44
CA ASN A 11 -39.96 -21.02 -45.85
C ASN A 11 -40.40 -22.30 -45.12
N SER A 12 -40.19 -23.47 -45.72
CA SER A 12 -40.36 -24.74 -45.02
C SER A 12 -39.19 -24.92 -44.04
N LEU A 13 -39.39 -24.53 -42.78
CA LEU A 13 -38.46 -24.85 -41.67
C LEU A 13 -38.19 -26.36 -41.63
N HIS A 14 -36.90 -26.73 -41.59
CA HIS A 14 -36.51 -28.13 -41.54
C HIS A 14 -37.08 -28.81 -40.29
N VAL A 15 -37.23 -30.14 -40.31
CA VAL A 15 -37.80 -30.88 -39.16
C VAL A 15 -37.00 -30.62 -37.88
N GLY A 16 -35.67 -30.51 -37.99
CA GLY A 16 -34.79 -30.16 -36.87
C GLY A 16 -35.13 -28.81 -36.24
N ASP A 17 -35.36 -27.76 -37.05
CA ASP A 17 -35.71 -26.42 -36.55
C ASP A 17 -37.05 -26.41 -35.81
N ARG A 18 -38.02 -27.19 -36.30
CA ARG A 18 -39.32 -27.35 -35.65
C ARG A 18 -39.21 -28.10 -34.32
N LEU A 19 -38.33 -29.09 -34.23
CA LEU A 19 -38.05 -29.80 -32.98
C LEU A 19 -37.35 -28.90 -31.96
N LEU A 20 -36.33 -28.13 -32.39
CA LEU A 20 -35.62 -27.18 -31.51
C LEU A 20 -36.52 -26.03 -31.03
N ALA A 21 -37.51 -25.61 -31.84
CA ALA A 21 -38.48 -24.58 -31.44
C ALA A 21 -39.60 -25.09 -30.53
N GLY A 22 -39.94 -26.39 -30.60
CA GLY A 22 -41.08 -26.97 -29.91
C GLY A 22 -40.73 -27.79 -28.66
N LEU A 23 -39.46 -28.18 -28.48
CA LEU A 23 -39.01 -29.06 -27.40
C LEU A 23 -37.91 -28.38 -26.57
N THR A 24 -37.87 -28.72 -25.28
CA THR A 24 -36.78 -28.32 -24.39
C THR A 24 -35.48 -29.07 -24.73
N GLN A 25 -34.32 -28.54 -24.31
CA GLN A 25 -33.03 -29.22 -24.52
C GLN A 25 -33.02 -30.64 -23.92
N GLN A 26 -33.71 -30.85 -22.80
CA GLN A 26 -33.82 -32.16 -22.15
C GLN A 26 -34.67 -33.15 -22.98
N GLU A 27 -35.77 -32.69 -23.57
CA GLU A 27 -36.63 -33.52 -24.44
C GLU A 27 -35.92 -33.86 -25.75
N VAL A 28 -35.15 -32.92 -26.32
CA VAL A 28 -34.30 -33.19 -27.49
C VAL A 28 -33.21 -34.20 -27.14
N ALA A 29 -32.55 -34.09 -25.98
CA ALA A 29 -31.57 -35.06 -25.54
C ALA A 29 -32.18 -36.46 -25.36
N GLN A 30 -33.36 -36.56 -24.72
CA GLN A 30 -34.08 -37.83 -24.55
C GLN A 30 -34.50 -38.45 -25.89
N LEU A 31 -34.92 -37.62 -26.86
CA LEU A 31 -35.23 -38.07 -28.21
C LEU A 31 -33.98 -38.64 -28.89
N LEU A 32 -32.84 -37.95 -28.79
CA LEU A 32 -31.57 -38.42 -29.34
C LEU A 32 -31.14 -39.74 -28.67
N ASP A 33 -31.20 -39.85 -27.34
CA ASP A 33 -30.89 -41.08 -26.62
C ASP A 33 -31.78 -42.25 -27.05
N ALA A 34 -33.08 -42.00 -27.20
CA ALA A 34 -34.02 -43.02 -27.67
C ALA A 34 -33.70 -43.46 -29.10
N LEU A 35 -33.37 -42.53 -29.99
CA LEU A 35 -32.99 -42.81 -31.38
C LEU A 35 -31.68 -43.60 -31.46
N PHE A 36 -30.64 -43.19 -30.73
CA PHE A 36 -29.35 -43.88 -30.70
C PHE A 36 -29.41 -45.26 -30.03
N ARG A 37 -30.37 -45.51 -29.13
CA ARG A 37 -30.62 -46.85 -28.56
C ARG A 37 -31.30 -47.82 -29.52
N VAL A 38 -32.15 -47.31 -30.42
CA VAL A 38 -32.98 -48.15 -31.31
C VAL A 38 -32.36 -48.31 -32.69
N MET A 39 -31.54 -47.36 -33.16
CA MET A 39 -30.88 -47.47 -34.46
C MET A 39 -29.77 -48.52 -34.46
N LEU A 40 -29.70 -49.30 -35.54
CA LEU A 40 -28.59 -50.22 -35.82
C LEU A 40 -27.27 -49.44 -36.03
N PRO A 41 -26.11 -49.94 -35.58
CA PRO A 41 -24.81 -49.26 -35.70
C PRO A 41 -24.46 -48.82 -37.13
N GLU A 42 -24.85 -49.59 -38.15
CA GLU A 42 -24.58 -49.26 -39.55
C GLU A 42 -25.37 -48.02 -40.01
N LEU A 43 -26.61 -47.88 -39.53
CA LEU A 43 -27.46 -46.71 -39.82
C LEU A 43 -27.00 -45.49 -39.02
N GLN A 44 -26.48 -45.68 -37.82
CA GLN A 44 -25.85 -44.60 -37.05
C GLN A 44 -24.63 -44.06 -37.81
N ALA A 45 -23.75 -44.94 -38.27
CA ALA A 45 -22.58 -44.54 -39.05
C ALA A 45 -22.97 -43.82 -40.35
N GLN A 46 -24.01 -44.30 -41.05
CA GLN A 46 -24.51 -43.67 -42.27
C GLN A 46 -25.13 -42.29 -42.00
N ALA A 47 -25.88 -42.13 -40.90
CA ALA A 47 -26.47 -40.86 -40.50
C ALA A 47 -25.41 -39.84 -40.07
N ILE A 48 -24.40 -40.28 -39.30
CA ILE A 48 -23.28 -39.43 -38.90
C ILE A 48 -22.50 -38.99 -40.15
N ALA A 49 -22.25 -39.88 -41.11
CA ALA A 49 -21.53 -39.55 -42.36
C ALA A 49 -22.19 -38.45 -43.22
N GLN A 50 -23.45 -38.08 -42.95
CA GLN A 50 -24.13 -36.94 -43.61
C GLN A 50 -23.86 -35.58 -42.94
N LEU A 51 -23.25 -35.56 -41.74
CA LEU A 51 -22.94 -34.33 -41.00
C LEU A 51 -21.68 -33.66 -41.56
N SER A 52 -21.37 -32.43 -41.13
CA SER A 52 -20.11 -31.80 -41.52
C SER A 52 -18.90 -32.57 -40.94
N PRO A 53 -17.73 -32.58 -41.61
CA PRO A 53 -16.57 -33.36 -41.18
C PRO A 53 -16.16 -33.14 -39.71
N ASP A 54 -16.24 -31.90 -39.24
CA ASP A 54 -15.99 -31.55 -37.84
C ASP A 54 -17.05 -32.16 -36.90
N THR A 55 -18.33 -31.98 -37.21
CA THR A 55 -19.43 -32.53 -36.40
C THR A 55 -19.40 -34.06 -36.37
N GLN A 56 -19.01 -34.71 -37.47
CA GLN A 56 -18.77 -36.15 -37.52
C GLN A 56 -17.72 -36.58 -36.50
N LYS A 57 -16.55 -35.92 -36.54
CA LYS A 57 -15.43 -36.20 -35.64
C LYS A 57 -15.84 -36.00 -34.18
N THR A 58 -16.52 -34.89 -33.86
CA THR A 58 -17.04 -34.61 -32.51
C THR A 58 -18.01 -35.70 -32.05
N VAL A 59 -18.99 -36.08 -32.86
CA VAL A 59 -19.98 -37.10 -32.50
C VAL A 59 -19.30 -38.45 -32.26
N TRP A 60 -18.36 -38.85 -33.12
CA TRP A 60 -17.62 -40.11 -32.93
C TRP A 60 -16.79 -40.11 -31.65
N GLN A 61 -16.14 -38.99 -31.31
CA GLN A 61 -15.39 -38.84 -30.06
C GLN A 61 -16.30 -38.89 -28.83
N LEU A 62 -17.48 -38.23 -28.88
CA LEU A 62 -18.49 -38.28 -27.81
C LEU A 62 -19.04 -39.70 -27.58
N LEU A 63 -19.27 -40.45 -28.66
CA LEU A 63 -19.75 -41.84 -28.58
C LEU A 63 -18.66 -42.83 -28.12
N SER A 64 -17.38 -42.47 -28.24
CA SER A 64 -16.24 -43.35 -27.90
C SER A 64 -15.69 -43.12 -26.48
N LEU A 65 -16.16 -42.12 -25.75
CA LEU A 65 -15.74 -41.84 -24.38
C LEU A 65 -16.25 -42.94 -23.43
N PRO A 66 -15.38 -43.60 -22.63
CA PRO A 66 -15.83 -44.58 -21.65
C PRO A 66 -16.69 -43.90 -20.57
N GLN A 67 -17.87 -44.45 -20.30
CA GLN A 67 -18.75 -44.01 -19.22
C GLN A 67 -18.12 -44.37 -17.86
N THR A 68 -17.15 -43.58 -17.41
CA THR A 68 -16.58 -43.72 -16.08
C THR A 68 -17.34 -42.81 -15.12
N HIS A 69 -18.19 -43.42 -14.29
CA HIS A 69 -18.62 -42.85 -13.04
C HIS A 69 -17.41 -42.80 -12.10
N GLU A 70 -16.62 -41.73 -12.13
CA GLU A 70 -15.88 -41.24 -10.96
C GLU A 70 -15.27 -39.87 -11.27
N SER A 71 -15.64 -38.92 -10.42
CA SER A 71 -15.14 -37.55 -10.41
C SER A 71 -13.68 -37.53 -9.95
N THR A 72 -12.76 -37.33 -10.88
CA THR A 72 -11.41 -36.86 -10.59
C THR A 72 -11.07 -35.72 -11.53
N GLN A 73 -10.69 -34.59 -10.93
CA GLN A 73 -10.23 -33.39 -11.62
C GLN A 73 -9.00 -33.71 -12.47
N THR A 74 -9.20 -33.84 -13.77
CA THR A 74 -8.14 -33.74 -14.77
C THR A 74 -8.76 -33.15 -16.03
N ASN A 75 -8.16 -32.05 -16.51
CA ASN A 75 -8.57 -31.23 -17.66
C ASN A 75 -9.44 -31.94 -18.70
N ASN A 76 -10.75 -31.71 -18.59
CA ASN A 76 -11.72 -32.09 -19.61
C ASN A 76 -11.48 -31.20 -20.85
N ASN A 77 -10.73 -31.70 -21.82
CA ASN A 77 -10.93 -31.30 -23.22
C ASN A 77 -12.34 -31.76 -23.62
N GLN A 78 -13.35 -30.97 -23.26
CA GLN A 78 -14.70 -31.17 -23.75
C GLN A 78 -14.63 -31.15 -25.27
N THR A 79 -14.96 -32.28 -25.89
CA THR A 79 -14.98 -32.38 -27.33
C THR A 79 -16.20 -31.60 -27.83
N VAL A 80 -15.96 -30.37 -28.29
CA VAL A 80 -16.98 -29.44 -28.78
C VAL A 80 -16.72 -29.19 -30.26
N SER A 81 -17.77 -29.13 -31.08
CA SER A 81 -17.64 -28.84 -32.51
C SER A 81 -17.24 -27.38 -32.75
N LEU A 82 -16.59 -27.11 -33.87
CA LEU A 82 -16.24 -25.75 -34.33
C LEU A 82 -17.48 -24.86 -34.38
N ALA A 83 -18.62 -25.38 -34.86
CA ALA A 83 -19.87 -24.63 -34.90
C ALA A 83 -20.36 -24.22 -33.49
N LYS A 84 -20.14 -25.07 -32.48
CA LYS A 84 -20.51 -24.76 -31.09
C LYS A 84 -19.52 -23.80 -30.44
N GLN A 85 -18.24 -23.87 -30.80
CA GLN A 85 -17.24 -22.88 -30.39
C GLN A 85 -17.56 -21.50 -31.00
N ALA A 86 -17.89 -21.41 -32.29
CA ALA A 86 -18.32 -20.17 -32.95
C ALA A 86 -19.59 -19.58 -32.31
N GLN A 87 -20.58 -20.42 -31.97
CA GLN A 87 -21.77 -19.99 -31.23
C GLN A 87 -21.41 -19.43 -29.85
N THR A 88 -20.46 -20.07 -29.16
CA THR A 88 -20.02 -19.64 -27.82
C THR A 88 -19.27 -18.31 -27.91
N TRP A 89 -18.38 -18.16 -28.89
CA TRP A 89 -17.68 -16.91 -29.21
C TRP A 89 -18.65 -15.75 -29.46
N SER A 90 -19.62 -15.92 -30.36
CA SER A 90 -20.64 -14.90 -30.64
C SER A 90 -21.49 -14.56 -29.41
N LYS A 91 -21.79 -15.55 -28.54
CA LYS A 91 -22.51 -15.29 -27.29
C LYS A 91 -21.68 -14.46 -26.31
N LEU A 92 -20.36 -14.66 -26.26
CA LEU A 92 -19.48 -13.89 -25.38
C LEU A 92 -19.39 -12.43 -25.83
N TRP A 93 -19.27 -12.16 -27.13
CA TRP A 93 -19.33 -10.78 -27.66
C TRP A 93 -20.68 -10.11 -27.37
N LYS A 94 -21.81 -10.80 -27.54
CA LYS A 94 -23.11 -10.25 -27.14
C LYS A 94 -23.22 -9.94 -25.65
N ASN A 95 -22.49 -10.66 -24.80
CA ASN A 95 -22.44 -10.34 -23.37
C ASN A 95 -21.56 -9.11 -23.12
N TRP A 96 -20.45 -8.98 -23.83
CA TRP A 96 -19.60 -7.78 -23.82
C TRP A 96 -20.41 -6.53 -24.17
N ASP A 97 -21.07 -6.52 -25.33
CA ASP A 97 -21.88 -5.39 -25.79
C ASP A 97 -22.98 -5.02 -24.78
N LYS A 98 -23.55 -6.03 -24.13
CA LYS A 98 -24.54 -5.84 -23.09
C LYS A 98 -23.95 -5.14 -21.86
N ILE A 99 -22.75 -5.53 -21.43
CA ILE A 99 -22.06 -4.90 -20.30
C ILE A 99 -21.75 -3.44 -20.61
N VAL A 100 -21.15 -3.16 -21.77
CA VAL A 100 -20.83 -1.79 -22.23
C VAL A 100 -22.09 -0.93 -22.33
N SER A 101 -23.15 -1.45 -22.95
CA SER A 101 -24.44 -0.74 -23.05
C SER A 101 -25.15 -0.52 -21.70
N GLU A 102 -24.87 -1.36 -20.69
CA GLU A 102 -25.38 -1.14 -19.32
C GLU A 102 -24.57 -0.10 -18.55
N ALA A 103 -23.28 0.06 -18.87
CA ALA A 103 -22.39 1.05 -18.28
C ALA A 103 -22.68 2.49 -18.74
N SER A 104 -23.19 2.67 -19.96
CA SER A 104 -23.58 3.98 -20.49
C SER A 104 -24.95 4.50 -20.01
N LYS A 105 -25.55 3.88 -18.98
CA LYS A 105 -26.86 4.28 -18.42
C LYS A 105 -26.70 5.03 -17.11
N GLU A 106 -27.29 6.23 -17.02
CA GLU A 106 -27.29 7.10 -15.83
C GLU A 106 -27.91 6.45 -14.56
N GLU A 107 -28.78 5.45 -14.71
CA GLU A 107 -29.36 4.66 -13.60
C GLU A 107 -29.03 3.16 -13.75
N GLY A 108 -27.87 2.85 -14.34
CA GLY A 108 -27.41 1.50 -14.66
C GLY A 108 -26.84 0.72 -13.47
N LYS A 109 -26.51 -0.56 -13.71
CA LYS A 109 -25.89 -1.47 -12.72
C LYS A 109 -24.60 -0.89 -12.12
N TYR A 110 -23.89 -0.08 -12.90
CA TYR A 110 -22.56 0.44 -12.59
C TYR A 110 -22.59 1.86 -12.02
N ILE A 111 -23.77 2.37 -11.63
CA ILE A 111 -23.90 3.66 -10.93
C ILE A 111 -24.17 3.36 -9.46
N ALA A 112 -23.19 3.62 -8.61
CA ALA A 112 -23.26 3.36 -7.18
C ALA A 112 -23.58 4.65 -6.40
N GLN A 113 -24.26 4.49 -5.27
CA GLN A 113 -24.47 5.56 -4.29
C GLN A 113 -24.52 4.93 -2.89
N GLU A 114 -23.42 5.01 -2.13
CA GLU A 114 -23.32 4.35 -0.82
C GLU A 114 -24.23 5.01 0.23
N ALA A 115 -24.32 6.35 0.19
CA ALA A 115 -25.21 7.12 1.04
C ALA A 115 -26.02 8.15 0.25
N HIS A 116 -27.27 8.36 0.67
CA HIS A 116 -28.21 9.30 0.03
C HIS A 116 -27.76 10.78 0.03
N TRP A 117 -26.72 11.13 0.79
CA TRP A 117 -26.15 12.48 0.83
C TRP A 117 -24.89 12.64 -0.05
N GLU A 118 -24.34 11.54 -0.54
CA GLU A 118 -23.23 11.53 -1.48
C GLU A 118 -23.76 11.61 -2.91
N PRO A 119 -23.03 12.26 -3.83
CA PRO A 119 -23.32 12.10 -5.25
C PRO A 119 -23.17 10.62 -5.63
N PRO A 120 -23.93 10.12 -6.64
CA PRO A 120 -23.63 8.81 -7.22
C PRO A 120 -22.21 8.82 -7.80
N TYR A 121 -21.68 7.68 -8.24
CA TYR A 121 -20.43 7.61 -9.00
C TYR A 121 -20.41 6.35 -9.86
N PHE A 122 -19.59 6.35 -10.91
CA PHE A 122 -19.36 5.17 -11.73
C PHE A 122 -18.49 4.13 -11.02
N ASP A 123 -19.04 2.94 -10.82
CA ASP A 123 -18.34 1.78 -10.28
C ASP A 123 -17.52 1.09 -11.38
N ALA A 124 -16.38 1.71 -11.71
CA ALA A 124 -15.43 1.20 -12.69
C ALA A 124 -14.94 -0.21 -12.35
N ILE A 125 -14.81 -0.54 -11.06
CA ILE A 125 -14.34 -1.85 -10.59
C ILE A 125 -15.32 -2.94 -10.99
N THR A 126 -16.60 -2.78 -10.66
CA THR A 126 -17.62 -3.80 -11.02
C THR A 126 -17.76 -3.94 -12.54
N PHE A 127 -17.56 -2.85 -13.29
CA PHE A 127 -17.57 -2.87 -14.76
C PHE A 127 -16.40 -3.67 -15.33
N THR A 128 -15.17 -3.41 -14.87
CA THR A 128 -13.98 -4.12 -15.35
C THR A 128 -14.00 -5.59 -14.94
N GLU A 129 -14.45 -5.94 -13.73
CA GLU A 129 -14.60 -7.33 -13.27
C GLU A 129 -15.57 -8.16 -14.16
N ASP A 130 -16.65 -7.54 -14.64
CA ASP A 130 -17.61 -8.20 -15.54
C ASP A 130 -17.01 -8.44 -16.92
N LEU A 131 -16.28 -7.44 -17.47
CA LEU A 131 -15.56 -7.58 -18.74
C LEU A 131 -14.46 -8.65 -18.63
N GLU A 132 -13.71 -8.66 -17.53
CA GLU A 132 -12.69 -9.65 -17.21
C GLU A 132 -13.26 -11.07 -17.16
N THR A 133 -14.45 -11.23 -16.57
CA THR A 133 -15.16 -12.52 -16.53
C THR A 133 -15.55 -13.02 -17.93
N VAL A 134 -15.85 -12.11 -18.86
CA VAL A 134 -16.10 -12.47 -20.27
C VAL A 134 -14.78 -12.82 -20.96
N ALA A 135 -13.74 -12.01 -20.77
CA ALA A 135 -12.41 -12.21 -21.32
C ALA A 135 -11.81 -13.57 -20.92
N GLY A 136 -11.91 -13.97 -19.65
CA GLY A 136 -11.44 -15.27 -19.18
C GLY A 136 -12.11 -16.47 -19.86
N LYS A 137 -13.33 -16.31 -20.39
CA LYS A 137 -14.02 -17.34 -21.20
C LYS A 137 -13.66 -17.26 -22.69
N MET A 138 -13.29 -16.08 -23.18
CA MET A 138 -12.83 -15.86 -24.55
C MET A 138 -11.40 -16.35 -24.76
N LEU A 139 -10.50 -16.12 -23.80
CA LEU A 139 -9.08 -16.46 -23.87
C LEU A 139 -8.77 -17.87 -24.41
N PRO A 140 -9.36 -18.97 -23.90
CA PRO A 140 -9.08 -20.32 -24.42
C PRO A 140 -9.66 -20.58 -25.82
N LEU A 141 -10.60 -19.76 -26.29
CA LEU A 141 -11.20 -19.88 -27.62
C LEU A 141 -10.46 -19.04 -28.68
N LEU A 142 -9.63 -18.07 -28.27
CA LEU A 142 -8.97 -17.11 -29.16
C LEU A 142 -8.21 -17.75 -30.33
N PRO A 143 -7.32 -18.75 -30.13
CA PRO A 143 -6.55 -19.29 -31.25
C PRO A 143 -7.46 -19.91 -32.31
N THR A 144 -8.47 -20.66 -31.87
CA THR A 144 -9.47 -21.28 -32.75
C THR A 144 -10.37 -20.25 -33.43
N ALA A 145 -10.77 -19.20 -32.70
CA ALA A 145 -11.58 -18.12 -33.24
C ALA A 145 -10.83 -17.33 -34.32
N PHE A 146 -9.54 -17.09 -34.11
CA PHE A 146 -8.68 -16.43 -35.08
C PHE A 146 -8.44 -17.32 -36.31
N GLU A 147 -8.03 -18.59 -36.13
CA GLU A 147 -7.74 -19.54 -37.22
C GLU A 147 -8.95 -19.79 -38.13
N HIS A 148 -10.16 -19.80 -37.57
CA HIS A 148 -11.39 -20.05 -38.31
C HIS A 148 -12.21 -18.79 -38.61
N GLU A 149 -11.63 -17.60 -38.42
CA GLU A 149 -12.27 -16.31 -38.71
C GLU A 149 -13.69 -16.22 -38.11
N PHE A 150 -13.84 -16.64 -36.84
CA PHE A 150 -15.12 -16.51 -36.13
C PHE A 150 -15.44 -15.04 -36.01
N THR A 151 -16.34 -14.57 -36.88
CA THR A 151 -16.62 -13.15 -37.16
C THR A 151 -16.78 -12.37 -35.86
N PRO A 152 -15.78 -11.57 -35.45
CA PRO A 152 -16.02 -10.50 -34.52
C PRO A 152 -16.35 -9.25 -35.36
N ASP A 153 -17.30 -8.44 -34.89
CA ASP A 153 -17.62 -7.19 -35.58
C ASP A 153 -16.45 -6.16 -35.43
N CYS A 154 -15.57 -6.35 -34.43
CA CYS A 154 -14.38 -5.53 -34.16
C CYS A 154 -13.30 -6.31 -33.36
N ASN A 155 -12.03 -5.87 -33.37
CA ASN A 155 -10.98 -6.45 -32.50
C ASN A 155 -11.10 -5.93 -31.06
N PHE A 156 -10.37 -6.53 -30.11
CA PHE A 156 -10.44 -6.13 -28.70
C PHE A 156 -10.06 -4.67 -28.46
N VAL A 157 -9.06 -4.14 -29.18
CA VAL A 157 -8.64 -2.73 -29.06
C VAL A 157 -9.77 -1.80 -29.48
N THR A 158 -10.40 -2.04 -30.63
CA THR A 158 -11.53 -1.23 -31.10
C THR A 158 -12.71 -1.35 -30.15
N ALA A 159 -13.00 -2.54 -29.64
CA ALA A 159 -14.08 -2.75 -28.66
C ALA A 159 -13.83 -2.01 -27.34
N LEU A 160 -12.57 -1.87 -26.92
CA LEU A 160 -12.17 -1.10 -25.75
C LEU A 160 -12.29 0.41 -25.98
N LEU A 161 -11.83 0.92 -27.13
CA LEU A 161 -12.00 2.34 -27.51
C LEU A 161 -13.49 2.72 -27.64
N GLU A 162 -14.31 1.83 -28.20
CA GLU A 162 -15.77 2.01 -28.26
C GLU A 162 -16.39 2.02 -26.85
N ALA A 163 -15.94 1.11 -25.96
CA ALA A 163 -16.43 1.07 -24.59
C ALA A 163 -16.06 2.34 -23.80
N GLU A 164 -14.82 2.82 -23.92
CA GLU A 164 -14.36 4.08 -23.33
C GLU A 164 -15.21 5.26 -23.79
N ALA A 165 -15.40 5.39 -25.11
CA ALA A 165 -16.21 6.46 -25.68
C ALA A 165 -17.69 6.38 -25.25
N GLU A 166 -18.28 5.18 -25.21
CA GLU A 166 -19.66 4.99 -24.77
C GLU A 166 -19.87 5.28 -23.28
N VAL A 167 -18.92 4.90 -22.43
CA VAL A 167 -18.94 5.19 -20.99
C VAL A 167 -18.76 6.69 -20.78
N ALA A 168 -17.75 7.32 -21.38
CA ALA A 168 -17.50 8.76 -21.23
C ALA A 168 -18.71 9.62 -21.65
N VAL A 169 -19.43 9.24 -22.70
CA VAL A 169 -20.66 9.93 -23.14
C VAL A 169 -21.86 9.65 -22.23
N GLY A 170 -21.91 8.46 -21.62
CA GLY A 170 -23.00 8.04 -20.74
C GLY A 170 -22.92 8.57 -19.31
N LEU A 171 -21.75 9.09 -18.91
CA LEU A 171 -21.53 9.59 -17.55
C LEU A 171 -22.04 11.05 -17.37
N PRO A 172 -22.70 11.35 -16.24
CA PRO A 172 -23.11 12.72 -15.94
C PRO A 172 -21.92 13.68 -15.74
N GLU A 173 -22.08 14.96 -16.09
CA GLU A 173 -21.04 16.01 -16.01
C GLU A 173 -20.43 16.24 -14.60
N TRP A 174 -21.02 15.69 -13.55
CA TRP A 174 -20.58 15.88 -12.17
C TRP A 174 -19.66 14.75 -11.67
N ASP A 175 -19.51 13.66 -12.44
CA ASP A 175 -18.62 12.55 -12.08
C ASP A 175 -17.19 12.81 -12.59
N ILE A 176 -16.19 12.48 -11.77
CA ILE A 176 -14.78 12.55 -12.16
C ILE A 176 -14.40 11.12 -12.50
N PHE A 177 -14.41 10.79 -13.78
CA PHE A 177 -14.00 9.47 -14.25
C PHE A 177 -12.50 9.28 -13.96
N GLU A 178 -12.17 8.28 -13.12
CA GLU A 178 -10.79 7.98 -12.70
C GLU A 178 -10.09 6.96 -13.60
N GLY A 179 -10.67 6.68 -14.77
CA GLY A 179 -10.16 5.69 -15.73
C GLY A 179 -10.66 4.26 -15.52
N LEU A 180 -10.32 3.40 -16.48
CA LEU A 180 -10.63 1.98 -16.52
C LEU A 180 -9.34 1.17 -16.45
N PHE A 181 -9.06 0.61 -15.28
CA PHE A 181 -7.97 -0.34 -15.13
C PHE A 181 -8.42 -1.73 -15.60
N ILE A 182 -7.88 -2.17 -16.73
CA ILE A 182 -8.20 -3.44 -17.34
C ILE A 182 -7.36 -4.55 -16.70
N GLU A 183 -8.04 -5.58 -16.21
CA GLU A 183 -7.41 -6.71 -15.55
C GLU A 183 -6.70 -7.68 -16.51
N ARG A 184 -5.98 -8.63 -15.90
CA ARG A 184 -5.03 -9.52 -16.54
C ARG A 184 -5.58 -10.33 -17.72
N GLN A 185 -6.76 -10.95 -17.64
CA GLN A 185 -7.30 -11.82 -18.69
C GLN A 185 -7.70 -11.01 -19.93
N LEU A 186 -8.28 -9.83 -19.74
CA LEU A 186 -8.64 -8.94 -20.83
C LEU A 186 -7.40 -8.35 -21.51
N THR A 187 -6.40 -7.90 -20.75
CA THR A 187 -5.09 -7.54 -21.31
C THR A 187 -4.48 -8.70 -22.09
N HIS A 188 -4.53 -9.93 -21.57
CA HIS A 188 -4.08 -11.11 -22.32
C HIS A 188 -4.87 -11.36 -23.61
N CYS A 189 -6.18 -11.13 -23.63
CA CYS A 189 -6.98 -11.26 -24.85
C CYS A 189 -6.52 -10.27 -25.93
N VAL A 190 -6.28 -9.01 -25.54
CA VAL A 190 -5.74 -7.97 -26.44
C VAL A 190 -4.38 -8.42 -27.00
N LEU A 191 -3.44 -8.75 -26.12
CA LEU A 191 -2.08 -9.12 -26.52
C LEU A 191 -2.05 -10.36 -27.42
N GLN A 192 -2.83 -11.40 -27.08
CA GLN A 192 -2.88 -12.64 -27.85
C GLN A 192 -3.51 -12.43 -29.23
N TRP A 193 -4.59 -11.64 -29.32
CA TRP A 193 -5.24 -11.35 -30.60
C TRP A 193 -4.34 -10.53 -31.53
N GLU A 194 -3.70 -9.49 -30.99
CA GLU A 194 -2.80 -8.64 -31.76
C GLU A 194 -1.51 -9.38 -32.15
N TRP A 195 -1.00 -10.26 -31.29
CA TRP A 195 0.13 -11.12 -31.63
C TRP A 195 -0.18 -12.04 -32.81
N LEU A 196 -1.34 -12.71 -32.81
CA LEU A 196 -1.79 -13.55 -33.92
C LEU A 196 -1.97 -12.72 -35.21
N THR A 197 -2.48 -11.49 -35.08
CA THR A 197 -2.64 -10.55 -36.21
C THR A 197 -1.29 -10.18 -36.83
N VAL A 198 -0.30 -9.81 -36.01
CA VAL A 198 1.07 -9.51 -36.46
C VAL A 198 1.71 -10.72 -37.14
N GLN A 199 1.55 -11.92 -36.57
CA GLN A 199 2.07 -13.16 -37.16
C GLN A 199 1.44 -13.46 -38.52
N ALA A 200 0.12 -13.29 -38.66
CA ALA A 200 -0.60 -13.48 -39.92
C ALA A 200 -0.17 -12.46 -41.00
N GLN A 201 0.27 -11.27 -40.59
CA GLN A 201 0.80 -10.22 -41.49
C GLN A 201 2.30 -10.37 -41.80
N GLU A 202 2.95 -11.45 -41.33
CA GLU A 202 4.39 -11.68 -41.46
C GLU A 202 5.26 -10.52 -40.92
N LYS A 203 4.74 -9.81 -39.91
CA LYS A 203 5.46 -8.75 -39.20
C LYS A 203 6.29 -9.36 -38.08
N ASN A 204 7.32 -8.64 -37.64
CA ASN A 204 8.22 -9.11 -36.59
C ASN A 204 7.71 -8.74 -35.18
N ALA A 205 8.33 -9.33 -34.16
CA ALA A 205 7.93 -9.10 -32.76
C ALA A 205 8.15 -7.67 -32.26
N PHE A 206 9.11 -6.93 -32.82
CA PHE A 206 9.30 -5.53 -32.46
C PHE A 206 8.14 -4.65 -32.97
N TYR A 207 7.63 -4.92 -34.16
CA TYR A 207 6.45 -4.24 -34.68
C TYR A 207 5.24 -4.47 -33.77
N PHE A 208 5.07 -5.68 -33.23
CA PHE A 208 4.04 -5.96 -32.22
C PHE A 208 4.20 -5.10 -30.97
N ALA A 209 5.40 -5.03 -30.39
CA ALA A 209 5.65 -4.17 -29.22
C ALA A 209 5.31 -2.70 -29.49
N GLN A 210 5.68 -2.19 -30.67
CA GLN A 210 5.35 -0.82 -31.08
C GLN A 210 3.84 -0.62 -31.24
N GLN A 211 3.11 -1.59 -31.81
CA GLN A 211 1.66 -1.51 -31.92
C GLN A 211 0.97 -1.45 -30.55
N ILE A 212 1.41 -2.25 -29.58
CA ILE A 212 0.83 -2.20 -28.22
C ILE A 212 1.06 -0.84 -27.58
N LEU A 213 2.28 -0.29 -27.64
CA LEU A 213 2.56 1.05 -27.13
C LEU A 213 1.73 2.14 -27.84
N GLU A 214 1.54 2.03 -29.17
CA GLU A 214 0.68 2.94 -29.93
C GLU A 214 -0.79 2.84 -29.52
N TYR A 215 -1.27 1.68 -29.08
CA TYR A 215 -2.62 1.53 -28.52
C TYR A 215 -2.74 2.12 -27.13
N GLU A 216 -1.73 1.94 -26.27
CA GLU A 216 -1.70 2.58 -24.95
C GLU A 216 -1.71 4.10 -25.04
N GLN A 217 -1.11 4.68 -26.08
CA GLN A 217 -1.18 6.13 -26.34
C GLN A 217 -2.51 6.60 -26.95
N GLN A 218 -3.34 5.68 -27.45
CA GLN A 218 -4.66 5.98 -27.99
C GLN A 218 -5.76 5.92 -26.94
N PHE A 219 -5.54 5.18 -25.84
CA PHE A 219 -6.45 5.15 -24.70
C PHE A 219 -6.30 6.46 -23.91
N ASP A 220 -7.43 7.13 -23.67
CA ASP A 220 -7.46 8.36 -22.87
C ASP A 220 -7.58 8.05 -21.37
N ASP A 221 -8.35 7.01 -21.04
CA ASP A 221 -8.78 6.62 -19.71
C ASP A 221 -8.57 5.12 -19.43
N ILE A 222 -8.26 4.29 -20.44
CA ILE A 222 -7.97 2.86 -20.26
C ILE A 222 -6.48 2.63 -19.92
N GLU A 223 -6.22 1.87 -18.87
CA GLU A 223 -4.89 1.37 -18.52
C GLU A 223 -4.87 -0.16 -18.62
N LEU A 224 -3.89 -0.72 -19.33
CA LEU A 224 -3.67 -2.16 -19.43
C LEU A 224 -2.87 -2.68 -18.23
N ASP A 225 -3.23 -3.87 -17.73
CA ASP A 225 -2.45 -4.56 -16.69
C ASP A 225 -0.96 -4.72 -17.06
N SER A 226 -0.11 -3.95 -16.38
CA SER A 226 1.34 -3.90 -16.60
C SER A 226 2.04 -5.25 -16.40
N ASP A 227 1.60 -6.03 -15.41
CA ASP A 227 2.16 -7.37 -15.13
C ASP A 227 1.81 -8.36 -16.25
N ALA A 228 0.59 -8.30 -16.78
CA ALA A 228 0.15 -9.13 -17.91
C ALA A 228 0.94 -8.81 -19.19
N ILE A 229 1.22 -7.53 -19.46
CA ILE A 229 2.09 -7.11 -20.56
C ILE A 229 3.48 -7.72 -20.38
N PHE A 230 4.11 -7.49 -19.23
CA PHE A 230 5.45 -8.03 -18.95
C PHE A 230 5.48 -9.56 -19.08
N ASP A 231 4.56 -10.27 -18.43
CA ASP A 231 4.48 -11.73 -18.46
C ASP A 231 4.30 -12.29 -19.88
N PHE A 232 3.50 -11.62 -20.71
CA PHE A 232 3.28 -12.03 -22.10
C PHE A 232 4.56 -11.91 -22.92
N PHE A 233 5.22 -10.74 -22.89
CA PHE A 233 6.46 -10.51 -23.63
C PHE A 233 7.60 -11.40 -23.11
N ALA A 234 7.67 -11.64 -21.80
CA ALA A 234 8.64 -12.53 -21.19
C ALA A 234 8.44 -14.00 -21.61
N GLN A 235 7.22 -14.41 -22.01
CA GLN A 235 6.93 -15.79 -22.45
C GLN A 235 7.12 -16.02 -23.96
N LEU A 236 7.36 -14.97 -24.75
CA LEU A 236 7.60 -15.11 -26.19
C LEU A 236 8.83 -15.98 -26.49
N PRO A 237 8.90 -16.62 -27.68
CA PRO A 237 10.08 -17.34 -28.11
C PRO A 237 11.36 -16.49 -28.05
N GLU A 238 12.50 -17.12 -27.79
CA GLU A 238 13.80 -16.43 -27.65
C GLU A 238 14.14 -15.54 -28.85
N ALA A 239 13.84 -16.00 -30.07
CA ALA A 239 14.08 -15.24 -31.29
C ALA A 239 13.25 -13.94 -31.34
N ASP A 240 12.02 -13.98 -30.82
CA ASP A 240 11.12 -12.83 -30.79
C ASP A 240 11.53 -11.83 -29.70
N ARG A 241 11.90 -12.32 -28.50
CA ARG A 241 12.47 -11.47 -27.44
C ARG A 241 13.76 -10.76 -27.90
N GLN A 242 14.64 -11.47 -28.60
CA GLN A 242 15.85 -10.87 -29.15
C GLN A 242 15.52 -9.85 -30.26
N CYS A 243 14.49 -10.11 -31.08
CA CYS A 243 14.00 -9.13 -32.06
C CYS A 243 13.50 -7.85 -31.39
N ILE A 244 12.71 -7.97 -30.31
CA ILE A 244 12.21 -6.83 -29.52
C ILE A 244 13.37 -6.07 -28.90
N PHE A 245 14.30 -6.75 -28.24
CA PHE A 245 15.48 -6.11 -27.64
C PHE A 245 16.30 -5.29 -28.65
N ASN A 246 16.56 -5.86 -29.83
CA ASN A 246 17.30 -5.17 -30.89
C ASN A 246 16.53 -3.94 -31.39
N GLY A 247 15.21 -4.02 -31.51
CA GLY A 247 14.37 -2.90 -31.93
C GLY A 247 14.32 -1.79 -30.89
N LEU A 248 14.06 -2.13 -29.61
CA LEU A 248 14.06 -1.17 -28.50
C LEU A 248 15.40 -0.45 -28.39
N THR A 249 16.50 -1.18 -28.52
CA THR A 249 17.85 -0.60 -28.51
C THR A 249 18.09 0.34 -29.70
N ALA A 250 17.58 0.00 -30.89
CA ALA A 250 17.76 0.83 -32.08
C ALA A 250 16.94 2.12 -32.03
N GLU A 251 15.76 2.07 -31.40
CA GLU A 251 14.80 3.18 -31.35
C GLU A 251 14.76 3.87 -29.97
N GLU A 252 15.70 3.56 -29.06
CA GLU A 252 15.76 4.02 -27.66
C GLU A 252 15.68 5.55 -27.50
N GLU A 253 16.23 6.28 -28.48
CA GLU A 253 16.27 7.75 -28.48
C GLU A 253 15.14 8.39 -29.29
N THR A 254 14.20 7.61 -29.81
CA THR A 254 12.99 8.17 -30.44
C THR A 254 12.03 8.71 -29.40
N SER A 255 11.25 9.73 -29.74
CA SER A 255 10.27 10.30 -28.81
C SER A 255 9.27 9.28 -28.29
N LEU A 256 8.92 8.27 -29.11
CA LEU A 256 7.99 7.21 -28.74
C LEU A 256 8.54 6.35 -27.60
N TRP A 257 9.79 5.88 -27.73
CA TRP A 257 10.38 4.94 -26.77
C TRP A 257 11.13 5.62 -25.63
N GLN A 258 11.76 6.76 -25.88
CA GLN A 258 12.61 7.44 -24.90
C GLN A 258 11.85 7.77 -23.61
N GLU A 259 10.60 8.22 -23.72
CA GLU A 259 9.76 8.57 -22.57
C GLU A 259 9.45 7.34 -21.72
N VAL A 260 9.00 6.25 -22.34
CA VAL A 260 8.58 5.03 -21.62
C VAL A 260 9.75 4.17 -21.17
N LEU A 261 10.91 4.24 -21.84
CA LEU A 261 12.11 3.48 -21.47
C LEU A 261 12.95 4.19 -20.39
N LYS A 262 12.81 5.51 -20.22
CA LYS A 262 13.48 6.25 -19.15
C LYS A 262 12.62 6.42 -17.90
N ASN A 263 11.33 6.10 -17.95
CA ASN A 263 10.42 6.18 -16.82
C ASN A 263 10.41 4.86 -16.02
N ILE A 264 10.82 4.90 -14.74
CA ILE A 264 10.83 3.70 -13.89
C ILE A 264 9.44 3.11 -13.60
N ASP A 265 8.39 3.91 -13.73
CA ASP A 265 7.01 3.48 -13.46
C ASP A 265 6.36 2.83 -14.68
N SER A 266 7.05 2.85 -15.83
CA SER A 266 6.59 2.23 -17.07
C SER A 266 6.94 0.73 -17.12
N HIS A 267 5.97 -0.12 -17.46
CA HIS A 267 6.23 -1.54 -17.70
C HIS A 267 7.18 -1.80 -18.88
N TRP A 268 7.25 -0.88 -19.85
CA TRP A 268 8.23 -0.95 -20.94
C TRP A 268 9.68 -0.78 -20.44
N HIS A 269 9.89 0.05 -19.42
CA HIS A 269 11.19 0.18 -18.78
C HIS A 269 11.61 -1.13 -18.10
N TYR A 270 10.72 -1.76 -17.34
CA TYR A 270 10.98 -3.06 -16.70
C TYR A 270 11.26 -4.17 -17.73
N LEU A 271 10.47 -4.23 -18.80
CA LEU A 271 10.70 -5.18 -19.90
C LEU A 271 12.06 -4.94 -20.56
N TYR A 272 12.40 -3.68 -20.88
CA TYR A 272 13.68 -3.35 -21.49
C TYR A 272 14.85 -3.67 -20.58
N LEU A 273 14.79 -3.34 -19.28
CA LEU A 273 15.84 -3.70 -18.32
C LEU A 273 16.03 -5.22 -18.21
N ASN A 274 14.94 -5.99 -18.20
CA ASN A 274 15.00 -7.45 -18.19
C ASN A 274 15.70 -8.00 -19.46
N LEU A 275 15.37 -7.46 -20.63
CA LEU A 275 16.02 -7.82 -21.89
C LEU A 275 17.49 -7.39 -21.93
N VAL A 276 17.82 -6.21 -21.40
CA VAL A 276 19.20 -5.72 -21.28
C VAL A 276 20.02 -6.66 -20.37
N GLU A 277 19.48 -7.08 -19.22
CA GLU A 277 20.15 -8.02 -18.33
C GLU A 277 20.47 -9.35 -19.04
N GLN A 278 19.53 -9.85 -19.84
CA GLN A 278 19.70 -11.12 -20.57
C GLN A 278 20.65 -11.01 -21.77
N TYR A 279 20.52 -9.96 -22.59
CA TYR A 279 21.19 -9.88 -23.91
C TYR A 279 22.38 -8.94 -23.96
N ALA A 280 22.42 -7.93 -23.08
CA ALA A 280 23.49 -6.95 -23.01
C ALA A 280 23.84 -6.61 -21.54
N PRO A 281 24.25 -7.59 -20.72
CA PRO A 281 24.48 -7.39 -19.29
C PRO A 281 25.51 -6.31 -18.97
N HIS A 282 26.40 -6.00 -19.91
CA HIS A 282 27.36 -4.90 -19.79
C HIS A 282 26.69 -3.51 -19.76
N ARG A 283 25.51 -3.34 -20.36
CA ARG A 283 24.71 -2.09 -20.35
C ARG A 283 23.75 -2.00 -19.17
N TYR A 284 23.53 -3.10 -18.45
CA TYR A 284 22.52 -3.15 -17.39
C TYR A 284 22.81 -2.14 -16.27
N LEU A 285 24.06 -2.09 -15.80
CA LEU A 285 24.46 -1.15 -14.75
C LEU A 285 24.42 0.31 -15.21
N ASP A 286 24.69 0.58 -16.49
CA ASP A 286 24.59 1.94 -17.05
C ASP A 286 23.13 2.42 -17.03
N ASN A 287 22.18 1.57 -17.44
CA ASN A 287 20.74 1.89 -17.37
C ASN A 287 20.23 2.09 -15.94
N LEU A 288 20.70 1.26 -14.99
CA LEU A 288 20.38 1.46 -13.57
C LEU A 288 20.93 2.80 -13.04
N ARG A 289 22.12 3.21 -13.51
CA ARG A 289 22.72 4.48 -13.08
C ARG A 289 21.87 5.67 -13.52
N GLU A 290 21.41 5.66 -14.77
CA GLU A 290 20.59 6.74 -15.33
C GLU A 290 19.27 6.96 -14.59
N THR A 291 18.75 5.91 -13.93
CA THR A 291 17.47 5.93 -13.21
C THR A 291 17.59 6.13 -11.70
N ILE A 292 18.80 6.27 -11.14
CA ILE A 292 19.02 6.62 -9.72
C ILE A 292 18.19 7.84 -9.27
N PRO A 293 18.06 8.94 -10.05
CA PRO A 293 17.29 10.10 -9.62
C PRO A 293 15.78 9.83 -9.42
N GLN A 294 15.26 8.77 -10.05
CA GLN A 294 13.85 8.36 -9.94
C GLN A 294 13.69 7.28 -8.85
N GLN A 295 14.58 6.28 -8.83
CA GLN A 295 14.61 5.20 -7.85
C GLN A 295 16.03 5.06 -7.28
N TRP A 296 16.27 5.62 -6.10
CA TRP A 296 17.61 5.62 -5.50
C TRP A 296 18.16 4.19 -5.26
N GLN A 297 17.29 3.21 -5.04
CA GLN A 297 17.67 1.82 -4.80
C GLN A 297 18.46 1.21 -5.98
N ASN A 298 18.29 1.74 -7.20
CA ASN A 298 19.01 1.31 -8.40
C ASN A 298 20.53 1.55 -8.30
N GLY A 299 20.98 2.40 -7.38
CA GLY A 299 22.40 2.56 -7.09
C GLY A 299 23.05 1.34 -6.44
N SER A 300 22.29 0.53 -5.69
CA SER A 300 22.86 -0.55 -4.86
C SER A 300 23.60 -1.63 -5.67
N PRO A 301 23.03 -2.20 -6.76
CA PRO A 301 23.72 -3.20 -7.58
C PRO A 301 25.02 -2.67 -8.22
N ILE A 302 25.03 -1.38 -8.58
CA ILE A 302 26.20 -0.71 -9.16
C ILE A 302 27.30 -0.58 -8.10
N ILE A 303 26.94 -0.12 -6.90
CA ILE A 303 27.87 0.01 -5.78
C ILE A 303 28.48 -1.34 -5.41
N GLU A 304 27.66 -2.39 -5.31
CA GLU A 304 28.13 -3.77 -5.05
C GLU A 304 29.15 -4.23 -6.09
N THR A 305 28.85 -3.99 -7.37
CA THR A 305 29.75 -4.35 -8.47
C THR A 305 31.08 -3.60 -8.35
N LEU A 306 31.05 -2.28 -8.14
CA LEU A 306 32.25 -1.45 -8.00
C LEU A 306 33.09 -1.83 -6.78
N LEU A 307 32.45 -2.15 -5.66
CA LEU A 307 33.12 -2.67 -4.45
C LEU A 307 33.82 -4.00 -4.74
N SER A 308 33.16 -4.93 -5.44
CA SER A 308 33.76 -6.23 -5.83
C SER A 308 34.98 -6.07 -6.73
N GLN A 309 34.98 -5.03 -7.58
CA GLN A 309 36.06 -4.66 -8.48
C GLN A 309 37.14 -3.79 -7.80
N LYS A 310 36.95 -3.42 -6.52
CA LYS A 310 37.80 -2.50 -5.76
C LYS A 310 37.92 -1.10 -6.39
N ASN A 311 36.93 -0.69 -7.17
CA ASN A 311 36.85 0.66 -7.72
C ASN A 311 36.16 1.61 -6.72
N TYR A 312 36.86 1.90 -5.63
CA TYR A 312 36.30 2.66 -4.51
C TYR A 312 36.04 4.12 -4.86
N ALA A 313 36.81 4.71 -5.78
CA ALA A 313 36.62 6.09 -6.22
C ALA A 313 35.29 6.26 -6.96
N GLU A 314 34.99 5.37 -7.91
CA GLU A 314 33.70 5.40 -8.62
C GLU A 314 32.55 4.96 -7.69
N SER A 315 32.78 3.99 -6.80
CA SER A 315 31.79 3.58 -5.81
C SER A 315 31.33 4.78 -4.98
N LEU A 316 32.25 5.66 -4.56
CA LEU A 316 31.92 6.87 -3.81
C LEU A 316 31.01 7.81 -4.61
N VAL A 317 31.28 7.99 -5.91
CA VAL A 317 30.45 8.84 -6.79
C VAL A 317 29.01 8.29 -6.86
N ILE A 318 28.84 6.98 -7.08
CA ILE A 318 27.51 6.36 -7.14
C ILE A 318 26.80 6.45 -5.78
N ILE A 319 27.52 6.26 -4.67
CA ILE A 319 26.96 6.43 -3.32
C ILE A 319 26.43 7.85 -3.13
N GLU A 320 27.18 8.87 -3.56
CA GLU A 320 26.78 10.27 -3.45
C GLU A 320 25.55 10.58 -4.34
N GLU A 321 25.52 10.10 -5.59
CA GLU A 321 24.35 10.18 -6.49
C GLU A 321 23.11 9.53 -5.85
N THR A 322 23.29 8.34 -5.28
CA THR A 322 22.23 7.55 -4.61
C THR A 322 21.69 8.26 -3.37
N LEU A 323 22.58 8.78 -2.52
CA LEU A 323 22.20 9.55 -1.33
C LEU A 323 21.48 10.84 -1.70
N GLN A 324 21.91 11.53 -2.75
CA GLN A 324 21.26 12.74 -3.22
C GLN A 324 19.83 12.45 -3.70
N ALA A 325 19.63 11.37 -4.48
CA ALA A 325 18.30 10.94 -4.89
C ALA A 325 17.41 10.57 -3.68
N LEU A 326 17.96 9.84 -2.72
CA LEU A 326 17.27 9.53 -1.46
C LEU A 326 16.85 10.80 -0.72
N LEU A 327 17.77 11.74 -0.46
CA LEU A 327 17.46 12.99 0.25
C LEU A 327 16.39 13.83 -0.49
N LYS A 328 16.48 13.90 -1.82
CA LYS A 328 15.51 14.63 -2.66
C LYS A 328 14.11 14.03 -2.56
N SER A 329 13.98 12.70 -2.55
CA SER A 329 12.68 12.02 -2.41
C SER A 329 11.96 12.38 -1.10
N TYR A 330 12.73 12.74 -0.05
CA TYR A 330 12.22 13.19 1.24
C TYR A 330 12.22 14.73 1.41
N ARG A 331 12.37 15.49 0.32
CA ARG A 331 12.37 16.97 0.30
C ARG A 331 13.41 17.58 1.24
N VAL A 332 14.56 16.93 1.37
CA VAL A 332 15.69 17.43 2.16
C VAL A 332 16.61 18.23 1.25
N ASP A 333 16.57 19.55 1.37
CA ASP A 333 17.39 20.48 0.57
C ASP A 333 18.79 20.75 1.16
N THR A 334 19.16 20.07 2.24
CA THR A 334 20.43 20.31 2.95
C THR A 334 21.54 19.42 2.43
N ALA A 335 22.74 19.99 2.25
CA ALA A 335 23.96 19.25 1.98
C ALA A 335 24.31 18.39 3.20
N TRP A 336 23.81 17.15 3.21
CA TRP A 336 24.04 16.20 4.28
C TRP A 336 25.41 15.55 4.13
N THR A 337 26.10 15.36 5.26
CA THR A 337 27.30 14.52 5.32
C THR A 337 27.24 13.59 6.54
N PRO A 338 27.95 12.44 6.51
CA PRO A 338 27.94 11.51 7.63
C PRO A 338 28.40 12.10 8.95
N GLU A 339 29.22 13.14 8.92
CA GLU A 339 29.84 13.77 10.08
C GLU A 339 28.97 14.87 10.72
N THR A 340 27.94 15.36 10.01
CA THR A 340 27.16 16.53 10.43
C THR A 340 25.83 16.17 11.08
N SER A 341 25.23 15.04 10.71
CA SER A 341 23.98 14.56 11.32
C SER A 341 23.71 13.11 10.97
N LEU A 342 22.91 12.44 11.79
CA LEU A 342 22.41 11.10 11.48
C LEU A 342 21.39 11.16 10.34
N LEU A 343 21.63 10.40 9.26
CA LEU A 343 20.76 10.33 8.08
C LEU A 343 19.31 10.04 8.49
N ALA A 344 19.13 9.17 9.48
CA ALA A 344 17.80 8.79 9.93
C ALA A 344 16.99 9.90 10.59
N THR A 345 17.67 10.87 11.16
CA THR A 345 17.02 12.03 11.77
C THR A 345 16.60 13.04 10.72
N THR A 346 17.40 13.14 9.64
CA THR A 346 17.17 14.00 8.48
C THR A 346 15.99 13.53 7.65
N LEU A 347 15.90 12.22 7.38
CA LEU A 347 14.83 11.64 6.55
C LEU A 347 13.49 11.48 7.29
N GLY A 348 13.46 11.65 8.62
CA GLY A 348 12.23 11.57 9.40
C GLY A 348 11.62 10.16 9.53
N PHE A 349 12.29 9.08 9.11
CA PHE A 349 11.99 7.64 9.34
C PHE A 349 10.57 7.24 9.80
N TYR A 350 9.52 7.64 9.07
CA TYR A 350 8.17 7.13 9.31
C TYR A 350 7.83 5.95 8.38
N ASP A 351 8.45 5.85 7.19
CA ASP A 351 8.12 4.84 6.16
C ASP A 351 9.34 4.24 5.41
N ILE A 352 10.56 4.48 5.86
CA ILE A 352 11.76 4.02 5.14
C ILE A 352 12.15 2.60 5.55
N SER A 353 12.46 1.76 4.57
CA SER A 353 13.16 0.48 4.77
C SER A 353 14.50 0.73 5.48
N THR A 354 14.54 0.47 6.79
CA THR A 354 15.78 0.57 7.59
C THR A 354 16.88 -0.36 7.08
N LYS A 355 16.49 -1.43 6.36
CA LYS A 355 17.41 -2.40 5.76
C LYS A 355 18.19 -1.78 4.61
N ASP A 356 17.51 -1.14 3.66
CA ASP A 356 18.15 -0.64 2.44
C ASP A 356 19.03 0.59 2.74
N VAL A 357 18.57 1.48 3.62
CA VAL A 357 19.41 2.59 4.12
C VAL A 357 20.60 2.07 4.93
N GLY A 358 20.39 1.06 5.77
CA GLY A 358 21.48 0.42 6.50
C GLY A 358 22.54 -0.16 5.57
N MET A 359 22.13 -0.79 4.48
CA MET A 359 23.03 -1.33 3.46
C MET A 359 23.79 -0.22 2.72
N LEU A 360 23.12 0.86 2.32
CA LEU A 360 23.78 2.01 1.69
C LEU A 360 24.86 2.63 2.59
N LEU A 361 24.56 2.79 3.90
CA LEU A 361 25.54 3.28 4.87
C LEU A 361 26.69 2.28 5.10
N HIS A 362 26.44 0.98 4.97
CA HIS A 362 27.47 -0.04 5.02
C HIS A 362 28.43 0.06 3.84
N TYR A 363 27.90 0.16 2.61
CA TYR A 363 28.71 0.38 1.42
C TYR A 363 29.50 1.68 1.49
N TYR A 364 28.88 2.75 2.01
CA TYR A 364 29.59 4.01 2.22
C TYR A 364 30.74 3.86 3.22
N GLN A 365 30.52 3.12 4.31
CA GLN A 365 31.58 2.90 5.30
C GLN A 365 32.75 2.13 4.70
N GLN A 366 32.48 1.05 3.97
CA GLN A 366 33.50 0.24 3.30
C GLN A 366 34.32 1.07 2.30
N THR A 367 33.65 1.84 1.44
CA THR A 367 34.29 2.73 0.48
C THR A 367 35.14 3.80 1.17
N ALA A 368 34.63 4.43 2.23
CA ALA A 368 35.35 5.44 3.00
C ALA A 368 36.61 4.87 3.66
N GLN A 369 36.56 3.63 4.19
CA GLN A 369 37.72 2.95 4.78
C GLN A 369 38.84 2.76 3.75
N GLU A 370 38.51 2.21 2.58
CA GLU A 370 39.48 1.91 1.52
C GLU A 370 40.06 3.17 0.87
N LEU A 371 39.31 4.28 0.87
CA LEU A 371 39.78 5.61 0.46
C LEU A 371 40.53 6.37 1.57
N ASN A 372 40.81 5.75 2.71
CA ASN A 372 41.47 6.36 3.88
C ASN A 372 40.73 7.59 4.44
N GLN A 373 39.41 7.66 4.27
CA GLN A 373 38.55 8.69 4.86
C GLN A 373 38.14 8.26 6.29
N THR A 374 39.13 8.17 7.18
CA THR A 374 38.97 7.57 8.52
C THR A 374 37.85 8.21 9.34
N GLU A 375 37.78 9.54 9.39
CA GLU A 375 36.73 10.27 10.12
C GLU A 375 35.33 9.87 9.63
N ARG A 376 35.15 9.84 8.31
CA ARG A 376 33.89 9.49 7.67
C ARG A 376 33.48 8.05 7.94
N ALA A 377 34.42 7.12 7.81
CA ALA A 377 34.18 5.72 8.12
C ALA A 377 33.73 5.50 9.57
N LYS A 378 34.32 6.25 10.51
CA LYS A 378 33.94 6.21 11.93
C LYS A 378 32.60 6.89 12.21
N ALA A 379 32.29 8.00 11.54
CA ALA A 379 30.97 8.61 11.60
C ALA A 379 29.87 7.67 11.07
N LEU A 380 30.13 6.96 9.96
CA LEU A 380 29.23 5.96 9.39
C LEU A 380 29.04 4.73 10.31
N GLU A 381 30.08 4.33 11.04
CA GLU A 381 29.99 3.30 12.08
C GLU A 381 28.98 3.67 13.18
N ILE A 382 29.03 4.93 13.66
CA ILE A 382 28.05 5.46 14.62
C ILE A 382 26.65 5.47 14.01
N GLN A 383 26.49 5.81 12.73
CA GLN A 383 25.17 5.85 12.08
C GLN A 383 24.52 4.47 11.97
N GLN A 384 25.30 3.45 11.61
CA GLN A 384 24.81 2.06 11.54
C GLN A 384 24.39 1.56 12.93
N LEU A 385 25.18 1.86 13.96
CA LEU A 385 24.81 1.57 15.35
C LEU A 385 23.52 2.29 15.74
N ALA A 386 23.35 3.55 15.35
CA ALA A 386 22.14 4.31 15.62
C ALA A 386 20.90 3.67 14.97
N ILE A 387 20.96 3.25 13.70
CA ILE A 387 19.83 2.58 13.04
C ILE A 387 19.42 1.30 13.79
N ALA A 388 20.39 0.55 14.28
CA ALA A 388 20.13 -0.70 14.99
C ALA A 388 19.68 -0.49 16.45
N GLN A 389 20.23 0.52 17.14
CA GLN A 389 20.23 0.61 18.60
C GLN A 389 19.92 2.02 19.17
N TRP A 390 19.39 2.96 18.37
CA TRP A 390 19.05 4.32 18.82
C TRP A 390 18.29 4.43 20.15
N PHE A 391 17.37 3.51 20.47
CA PHE A 391 16.59 3.53 21.72
C PHE A 391 17.34 2.92 22.91
N ASN A 392 18.46 2.23 22.66
CA ASN A 392 19.36 1.72 23.70
C ASN A 392 20.42 2.79 24.00
N TRP A 393 20.14 3.62 25.00
CA TRP A 393 20.99 4.77 25.31
C TRP A 393 22.40 4.35 25.72
N SER A 394 22.53 3.24 26.47
CA SER A 394 23.85 2.76 26.90
C SER A 394 24.75 2.44 25.70
N THR A 395 24.22 1.72 24.71
CA THR A 395 24.96 1.40 23.49
C THR A 395 25.36 2.65 22.73
N MET A 396 24.47 3.64 22.63
CA MET A 396 24.76 4.89 21.93
C MET A 396 25.80 5.73 22.67
N PHE A 397 25.72 5.86 24.00
CA PHE A 397 26.74 6.55 24.78
C PHE A 397 28.11 5.88 24.67
N THR A 398 28.16 4.54 24.70
CA THR A 398 29.41 3.79 24.44
C THR A 398 29.94 4.08 23.04
N ALA A 399 29.08 4.08 22.02
CA ALA A 399 29.49 4.41 20.64
C ALA A 399 30.09 5.82 20.53
N PHE A 400 29.45 6.82 21.13
CA PHE A 400 29.97 8.20 21.12
C PHE A 400 31.28 8.36 21.92
N ALA A 401 31.53 7.52 22.92
CA ALA A 401 32.73 7.60 23.75
C ALA A 401 33.92 6.82 23.19
N GLU A 402 33.68 5.65 22.57
CA GLU A 402 34.73 4.71 22.19
C GLU A 402 35.11 4.79 20.70
N ILE A 403 34.21 5.25 19.82
CA ILE A 403 34.50 5.38 18.40
C ILE A 403 35.26 6.70 18.16
N PRO A 404 36.52 6.66 17.68
CA PRO A 404 37.34 7.86 17.58
C PRO A 404 36.93 8.71 16.37
N VAL A 405 36.27 9.83 16.66
CA VAL A 405 35.96 10.92 15.71
C VAL A 405 36.42 12.26 16.29
N SER A 406 36.46 13.31 15.48
CA SER A 406 36.68 14.67 15.95
C SER A 406 35.60 15.13 16.94
N ALA A 407 35.97 16.01 17.86
CA ALA A 407 35.01 16.55 18.85
C ALA A 407 33.80 17.24 18.18
N SER A 408 34.01 17.91 17.04
CA SER A 408 32.93 18.52 16.26
C SER A 408 31.95 17.51 15.71
N THR A 409 32.45 16.39 15.19
CA THR A 409 31.61 15.31 14.64
C THR A 409 30.89 14.56 15.74
N GLN A 410 31.57 14.27 16.85
CA GLN A 410 30.97 13.66 18.03
C GLN A 410 29.79 14.50 18.53
N GLU A 411 29.99 15.80 18.71
CA GLU A 411 28.95 16.73 19.17
C GLU A 411 27.78 16.80 18.18
N ALA A 412 28.06 16.93 16.88
CA ALA A 412 27.03 17.03 15.84
C ALA A 412 26.15 15.77 15.79
N LEU A 413 26.76 14.57 15.83
CA LEU A 413 26.04 13.31 15.82
C LEU A 413 25.31 13.04 17.13
N PHE A 414 25.89 13.42 18.27
CA PHE A 414 25.22 13.34 19.57
C PHE A 414 23.97 14.24 19.61
N VAL A 415 24.08 15.50 19.19
CA VAL A 415 22.95 16.44 19.14
C VAL A 415 21.85 15.91 18.22
N SER A 416 22.22 15.44 17.02
CA SER A 416 21.29 14.82 16.08
C SER A 416 20.55 13.62 16.69
N TRP A 417 21.26 12.71 17.35
CA TRP A 417 20.66 11.56 18.06
C TRP A 417 19.76 11.99 19.23
N ARG A 418 20.25 12.88 20.09
CA ARG A 418 19.55 13.38 21.28
C ARG A 418 18.22 14.00 20.91
N ASP A 419 18.23 14.88 19.91
CA ASP A 419 17.03 15.60 19.48
C ASP A 419 16.01 14.64 18.84
N TYR A 420 16.50 13.62 18.12
CA TYR A 420 15.66 12.56 17.59
C TYR A 420 15.00 11.73 18.69
N ILE A 421 15.76 11.28 19.68
CA ILE A 421 15.24 10.51 20.82
C ILE A 421 14.24 11.34 21.62
N ALA A 422 14.57 12.61 21.91
CA ALA A 422 13.64 13.51 22.58
C ALA A 422 12.35 13.68 21.78
N ARG A 423 12.42 13.87 20.46
CA ARG A 423 11.23 13.98 19.61
C ARG A 423 10.38 12.72 19.62
N ARG A 424 11.00 11.52 19.61
CA ARG A 424 10.28 10.23 19.62
C ARG A 424 9.73 9.85 21.00
N ALA A 425 10.38 10.30 22.07
CA ALA A 425 9.92 10.11 23.45
C ALA A 425 8.78 11.07 23.81
N LYS A 426 8.66 12.21 23.11
CA LYS A 426 7.63 13.21 23.37
C LYS A 426 6.24 12.61 23.11
N PRO A 427 5.33 12.59 24.09
CA PRO A 427 3.99 12.04 23.88
C PRO A 427 3.23 12.82 22.80
N ARG A 428 2.48 12.10 21.96
CA ARG A 428 1.67 12.73 20.90
C ARG A 428 0.49 13.48 21.53
N THR A 429 0.52 14.80 21.47
CA THR A 429 -0.62 15.67 21.76
C THR A 429 -1.62 15.57 20.61
N ARG A 430 -2.78 14.92 20.83
CA ARG A 430 -3.91 15.07 19.91
C ARG A 430 -4.57 16.41 20.23
N ASN A 431 -4.60 17.30 19.24
CA ASN A 431 -5.09 18.67 19.37
C ASN A 431 -6.53 18.71 19.91
N GLU A 432 -6.67 18.98 21.20
CA GLU A 432 -7.93 19.40 21.81
C GLU A 432 -7.78 20.89 22.19
N TYR A 433 -8.00 21.75 21.19
CA TYR A 433 -8.24 23.20 21.27
C TYR A 433 -7.10 24.10 21.81
N GLY A 434 -6.42 24.82 20.91
CA GLY A 434 -5.64 26.03 21.23
C GLY A 434 -4.23 26.11 20.62
N THR A 435 -3.62 27.30 20.66
CA THR A 435 -2.19 27.52 20.37
C THR A 435 -1.34 26.78 21.41
N VAL A 436 -0.71 25.69 21.01
CA VAL A 436 0.13 24.88 21.89
C VAL A 436 1.41 25.66 22.20
N LYS A 437 1.68 25.91 23.48
CA LYS A 437 3.02 26.33 23.93
C LYS A 437 3.98 25.17 23.70
N ILE A 438 4.83 25.30 22.69
CA ILE A 438 5.87 24.33 22.37
C ILE A 438 6.99 24.46 23.42
N VAL A 439 7.42 23.31 23.93
CA VAL A 439 8.55 23.14 24.85
C VAL A 439 9.69 22.50 24.06
N ASP A 440 10.70 23.32 23.74
CA ASP A 440 11.86 22.91 22.95
C ASP A 440 12.92 22.17 23.78
N SER A 441 12.95 22.43 25.10
CA SER A 441 13.89 21.79 26.04
C SER A 441 13.16 21.27 27.27
N TRP A 442 13.38 20.01 27.62
CA TRP A 442 12.66 19.30 28.68
C TRP A 442 13.48 18.17 29.30
N TRP A 443 12.92 17.52 30.32
CA TRP A 443 13.68 16.65 31.20
C TRP A 443 14.41 15.48 30.52
N VAL A 444 13.92 14.93 29.40
CA VAL A 444 14.67 13.90 28.65
C VAL A 444 15.94 14.47 28.03
N ILE A 445 15.86 15.67 27.44
CA ILE A 445 17.02 16.37 26.88
C ILE A 445 18.03 16.66 27.99
N TRP A 446 17.56 17.16 29.14
CA TRP A 446 18.44 17.42 30.29
C TRP A 446 19.09 16.15 30.82
N LEU A 447 18.35 15.04 30.88
CA LEU A 447 18.88 13.76 31.31
C LEU A 447 19.98 13.27 30.36
N LEU A 448 19.72 13.29 29.06
CA LEU A 448 20.70 12.89 28.03
C LEU A 448 21.96 13.76 28.06
N ASP A 449 21.79 15.08 28.15
CA ASP A 449 22.87 16.05 28.26
C ASP A 449 23.72 15.83 29.52
N SER A 450 23.10 15.49 30.64
CA SER A 450 23.80 15.20 31.90
C SER A 450 24.63 13.92 31.86
N ILE A 451 24.30 12.99 30.97
CA ILE A 451 25.06 11.75 30.79
C ILE A 451 26.25 11.99 29.87
N ALA A 452 26.05 12.71 28.76
CA ALA A 452 27.09 12.98 27.78
C ALA A 452 28.12 14.02 28.25
N ASP A 453 27.67 15.10 28.90
CA ASP A 453 28.51 16.22 29.27
C ASP A 453 29.05 16.08 30.70
N THR A 454 30.37 15.86 30.80
CA THR A 454 31.09 15.77 32.07
C THR A 454 30.98 17.01 32.95
N GLN A 455 30.62 18.18 32.40
CA GLN A 455 30.41 19.42 33.16
C GLN A 455 29.01 19.54 33.76
N LYS A 456 28.00 18.87 33.18
CA LYS A 456 26.61 18.89 33.68
C LYS A 456 26.42 17.85 34.78
N GLY A 457 26.54 16.57 34.45
CA GLY A 457 26.41 15.46 35.40
C GLY A 457 25.09 15.46 36.20
N VAL A 458 25.09 14.69 37.30
CA VAL A 458 23.92 14.46 38.16
C VAL A 458 23.39 15.76 38.78
N ASN A 459 24.27 16.60 39.34
CA ASN A 459 23.86 17.82 40.05
C ASN A 459 23.14 18.81 39.13
N TRP A 460 23.58 18.96 37.88
CA TRP A 460 22.92 19.85 36.93
C TRP A 460 21.52 19.35 36.56
N PHE A 461 21.35 18.05 36.30
CA PHE A 461 20.03 17.46 36.04
C PHE A 461 19.07 17.72 37.19
N GLN A 462 19.53 17.46 38.42
CA GLN A 462 18.75 17.69 39.64
C GLN A 462 18.33 19.16 39.78
N GLN A 463 19.21 20.10 39.45
CA GLN A 463 18.87 21.53 39.46
C GLN A 463 17.81 21.87 38.40
N GLN A 464 17.98 21.42 37.15
CA GLN A 464 17.05 21.68 36.06
C GLN A 464 15.65 21.12 36.36
N ILE A 465 15.56 19.85 36.79
CA ILE A 465 14.28 19.21 37.02
C ILE A 465 13.53 19.80 38.23
N ASN A 466 14.24 20.17 39.30
CA ASN A 466 13.64 20.83 40.46
C ASN A 466 13.14 22.24 40.11
N GLN A 467 13.93 23.01 39.34
CA GLN A 467 13.51 24.32 38.84
C GLN A 467 12.27 24.20 37.95
N TRP A 468 12.25 23.23 37.03
CA TRP A 468 11.11 22.99 36.16
C TRP A 468 9.84 22.68 36.95
N ILE A 469 9.88 21.70 37.86
CA ILE A 469 8.71 21.32 38.68
C ILE A 469 8.21 22.50 39.53
N THR A 470 9.12 23.29 40.10
CA THR A 470 8.77 24.46 40.92
C THR A 470 8.08 25.56 40.10
N ASN A 471 8.42 25.67 38.81
CA ASN A 471 7.90 26.68 37.91
C ASN A 471 6.69 26.22 37.08
N LEU A 472 6.22 24.98 37.26
CA LEU A 472 5.03 24.50 36.55
C LEU A 472 3.78 25.26 37.01
N PRO A 473 2.96 25.80 36.09
CA PRO A 473 1.70 26.46 36.45
C PRO A 473 0.70 25.42 36.99
N GLY A 474 -0.14 25.82 37.95
CA GLY A 474 -1.22 24.95 38.46
C GLY A 474 -2.41 24.82 37.50
N ASP A 475 -2.57 25.79 36.60
CA ASP A 475 -3.66 25.83 35.62
C ASP A 475 -3.35 24.97 34.39
N LYS A 476 -4.21 23.97 34.14
CA LYS A 476 -4.13 23.08 32.97
C LYS A 476 -4.02 23.84 31.65
N THR A 477 -4.70 24.97 31.50
CA THR A 477 -4.71 25.74 30.25
C THR A 477 -3.37 26.40 29.95
N GLN A 478 -2.51 26.57 30.96
CA GLN A 478 -1.22 27.23 30.83
C GLN A 478 -0.05 26.26 30.62
N LEU A 479 -0.25 24.97 30.91
CA LEU A 479 0.78 23.94 30.85
C LEU A 479 1.25 23.61 29.43
N GLY A 480 0.33 23.64 28.45
CA GLY A 480 0.63 23.18 27.10
C GLY A 480 1.24 21.77 27.11
N GLU A 481 2.35 21.57 26.40
CA GLU A 481 3.03 20.27 26.33
C GLU A 481 3.58 19.79 27.68
N ASN A 482 3.85 20.69 28.65
CA ASN A 482 4.36 20.29 29.96
C ASN A 482 3.42 19.31 30.69
N TYR A 483 2.12 19.34 30.39
CA TYR A 483 1.17 18.37 30.95
C TYR A 483 1.57 16.93 30.59
N ASP A 484 1.83 16.66 29.32
CA ASP A 484 2.18 15.32 28.87
C ASP A 484 3.61 14.93 29.25
N LEU A 485 4.54 15.90 29.27
CA LEU A 485 5.89 15.69 29.76
C LEU A 485 5.93 15.33 31.26
N LEU A 486 5.06 15.97 32.06
CA LEU A 486 4.89 15.65 33.48
C LEU A 486 4.24 14.28 33.67
N ARG A 487 3.23 13.95 32.87
CA ARG A 487 2.63 12.60 32.88
C ARG A 487 3.67 11.52 32.55
N LEU A 488 4.51 11.76 31.55
CA LEU A 488 5.60 10.85 31.18
C LEU A 488 6.60 10.68 32.32
N LEU A 489 7.07 11.78 32.92
CA LEU A 489 7.96 11.72 34.09
C LEU A 489 7.31 10.94 35.24
N THR A 490 6.03 11.19 35.51
CA THR A 490 5.29 10.51 36.59
C THR A 490 5.15 9.02 36.32
N LYS A 491 4.92 8.63 35.06
CA LYS A 491 4.94 7.22 34.63
C LYS A 491 6.27 6.57 35.00
N ASP A 492 7.37 7.14 34.50
CA ASP A 492 8.68 6.52 34.64
C ASP A 492 9.13 6.47 36.11
N LEU A 493 8.86 7.51 36.91
CA LEU A 493 9.17 7.50 38.34
C LEU A 493 8.33 6.48 39.12
N THR A 494 7.06 6.28 38.73
CA THR A 494 6.22 5.24 39.33
C THR A 494 6.81 3.86 39.11
N GLU A 495 7.26 3.58 37.88
CA GLU A 495 7.81 2.29 37.46
C GLU A 495 9.23 2.06 37.97
N VAL A 496 10.05 3.11 38.12
CA VAL A 496 11.37 3.03 38.78
C VAL A 496 11.22 2.66 40.27
N ARG A 497 10.15 3.14 40.93
CA ARG A 497 9.93 2.93 42.37
C ARG A 497 9.20 1.62 42.68
N ASN A 498 8.21 1.24 41.88
CA ASN A 498 7.32 0.12 42.17
C ASN A 498 7.57 -1.03 41.17
N ASN A 499 8.23 -2.09 41.62
CA ASN A 499 8.49 -3.28 40.80
C ASN A 499 7.22 -4.14 40.55
N GLU A 500 6.10 -3.90 41.24
CA GLU A 500 4.91 -4.78 41.20
C GLU A 500 3.56 -4.06 41.04
N LEU A 501 3.23 -3.03 41.85
CA LEU A 501 1.98 -2.26 41.71
C LEU A 501 2.12 -0.75 42.07
N PRO A 502 1.49 0.17 41.30
CA PRO A 502 1.46 1.59 41.64
C PRO A 502 0.78 1.84 42.98
N SER A 503 1.35 2.70 43.83
CA SER A 503 0.74 3.10 45.12
C SER A 503 -0.63 3.77 44.96
N TYR A 504 -0.93 4.30 43.77
CA TYR A 504 -2.20 4.94 43.42
C TYR A 504 -2.71 4.42 42.06
N PRO A 505 -3.27 3.19 41.99
CA PRO A 505 -3.58 2.54 40.72
C PRO A 505 -4.61 3.32 39.89
N ARG A 506 -5.64 3.89 40.53
CA ARG A 506 -6.64 4.71 39.81
C ARG A 506 -6.08 6.04 39.30
N PHE A 507 -5.13 6.66 40.02
CA PHE A 507 -4.43 7.85 39.52
C PHE A 507 -3.59 7.51 38.29
N TYR A 508 -2.87 6.40 38.38
CA TYR A 508 -2.04 5.89 37.30
C TYR A 508 -2.87 5.60 36.04
N GLU A 509 -3.99 4.91 36.19
CA GLU A 509 -4.89 4.58 35.08
C GLU A 509 -5.57 5.83 34.47
N VAL A 510 -6.14 6.70 35.31
CA VAL A 510 -7.04 7.77 34.84
C VAL A 510 -6.29 9.01 34.39
N VAL A 511 -5.29 9.44 35.18
CA VAL A 511 -4.54 10.69 34.98
C VAL A 511 -3.29 10.43 34.14
N ILE A 512 -2.49 9.43 34.51
CA ILE A 512 -1.24 9.15 33.82
C ILE A 512 -1.50 8.45 32.48
N ARG A 513 -2.39 7.45 32.42
CA ARG A 513 -2.72 6.70 31.18
C ARG A 513 -1.45 6.16 30.50
N PRO A 514 -0.73 5.24 31.17
CA PRO A 514 0.59 4.78 30.74
C PRO A 514 0.58 4.22 29.31
N GLU A 515 -0.52 3.62 28.87
CA GLU A 515 -0.70 3.09 27.51
C GLU A 515 -0.57 4.15 26.42
N LYS A 516 -0.81 5.43 26.75
CA LYS A 516 -0.64 6.57 25.83
C LYS A 516 0.76 7.17 25.85
N LEU A 517 1.64 6.68 26.72
CA LEU A 517 2.95 7.26 27.01
C LEU A 517 4.11 6.28 26.77
N SER A 518 3.82 5.02 26.45
CA SER A 518 4.84 4.02 26.14
C SER A 518 5.58 4.37 24.86
N SER A 519 6.91 4.25 24.92
CA SER A 519 7.82 4.51 23.82
C SER A 519 8.97 3.50 23.85
N LYS A 520 9.67 3.32 22.73
CA LYS A 520 10.72 2.28 22.60
C LYS A 520 11.94 2.52 23.50
N ASP A 521 12.18 3.74 23.95
CA ASP A 521 13.29 4.14 24.85
C ASP A 521 12.96 4.02 26.35
N GLU A 522 11.77 3.56 26.74
CA GLU A 522 11.31 3.62 28.14
C GLU A 522 12.21 2.86 29.14
N LEU A 523 12.88 1.78 28.71
CA LEU A 523 13.80 1.03 29.56
C LEU A 523 15.06 1.85 29.85
N SER A 524 15.69 2.41 28.81
CA SER A 524 16.87 3.25 28.98
C SER A 524 16.55 4.50 29.80
N ARG A 525 15.43 5.16 29.51
CA ARG A 525 15.00 6.36 30.24
C ARG A 525 14.83 6.10 31.75
N ARG A 526 14.19 5.00 32.12
CA ARG A 526 14.01 4.58 33.53
C ARG A 526 15.32 4.24 34.21
N GLU A 527 16.21 3.52 33.52
CA GLU A 527 17.52 3.13 34.07
C GLU A 527 18.35 4.37 34.43
N TYR A 528 18.44 5.34 33.52
CA TYR A 528 19.19 6.58 33.80
C TYR A 528 18.46 7.50 34.79
N LEU A 529 17.13 7.56 34.78
CA LEU A 529 16.38 8.30 35.81
C LEU A 529 16.69 7.76 37.20
N LYS A 530 16.82 6.44 37.39
CA LYS A 530 17.17 5.84 38.68
C LYS A 530 18.53 6.30 39.20
N GLN A 531 19.46 6.61 38.31
CA GLN A 531 20.82 7.02 38.64
C GLN A 531 20.96 8.54 38.83
N TYR A 532 20.21 9.35 38.06
CA TYR A 532 20.37 10.80 38.00
C TYR A 532 19.31 11.58 38.79
N ALA A 533 18.11 11.03 38.98
CA ALA A 533 17.02 11.73 39.67
C ALA A 533 17.38 12.04 41.13
N PRO A 534 16.97 13.20 41.66
CA PRO A 534 17.06 13.45 43.09
C PRO A 534 16.14 12.50 43.86
N ALA A 535 16.56 12.07 45.06
CA ALA A 535 15.86 11.04 45.83
C ALA A 535 14.42 11.41 46.22
N ASP A 536 14.11 12.70 46.29
CA ASP A 536 12.81 13.27 46.63
C ASP A 536 11.97 13.70 45.41
N LEU A 537 12.45 13.42 44.18
CA LEU A 537 11.78 13.85 42.95
C LEU A 537 10.33 13.34 42.86
N TRP A 538 10.10 12.08 43.24
CA TRP A 538 8.77 11.50 43.24
C TRP A 538 7.84 12.25 44.21
N GLU A 539 8.31 12.55 45.42
CA GLU A 539 7.57 13.30 46.42
C GLU A 539 7.23 14.71 45.90
N GLN A 540 8.15 15.38 45.20
CA GLN A 540 7.91 16.67 44.58
C GLN A 540 6.85 16.60 43.46
N VAL A 541 6.96 15.64 42.54
CA VAL A 541 5.98 15.43 41.47
C VAL A 541 4.60 15.11 42.04
N MET A 542 4.52 14.22 43.03
CA MET A 542 3.25 13.88 43.68
C MET A 542 2.68 15.04 44.49
N LYS A 543 3.52 15.90 45.07
CA LYS A 543 3.08 17.14 45.72
C LYS A 543 2.45 18.07 44.69
N TYR A 544 3.08 18.27 43.53
CA TYR A 544 2.52 19.07 42.45
C TYR A 544 1.15 18.54 42.00
N TRP A 545 1.04 17.23 41.75
CA TRP A 545 -0.25 16.64 41.38
C TRP A 545 -1.30 16.87 42.47
N LYS A 546 -1.01 16.56 43.73
CA LYS A 546 -1.98 16.76 44.83
C LYS A 546 -2.43 18.22 44.96
N THR A 547 -1.53 19.18 44.81
CA THR A 547 -1.87 20.61 44.94
C THR A 547 -2.77 21.10 43.81
N ASN A 548 -2.61 20.58 42.59
CA ASN A 548 -3.25 21.16 41.41
C ASN A 548 -4.31 20.25 40.76
N LEU A 549 -4.50 19.01 41.24
CA LEU A 549 -5.32 17.99 40.58
C LEU A 549 -6.75 18.45 40.27
N GLN A 550 -7.34 19.29 41.13
CA GLN A 550 -8.69 19.82 40.93
C GLN A 550 -8.84 20.58 39.61
N ASP A 551 -7.80 21.28 39.17
CA ASP A 551 -7.81 22.12 37.97
C ASP A 551 -7.69 21.29 36.69
N PHE A 552 -7.35 20.00 36.81
CA PHE A 552 -7.29 19.06 35.70
C PHE A 552 -8.57 18.27 35.49
N VAL A 553 -9.47 18.24 36.49
CA VAL A 553 -10.72 17.51 36.39
C VAL A 553 -11.54 18.05 35.22
N PRO A 554 -11.96 17.20 34.26
CA PRO A 554 -12.77 17.64 33.13
C PRO A 554 -14.02 18.39 33.59
N LYS A 555 -14.34 19.48 32.90
CA LYS A 555 -15.52 20.31 33.20
C LYS A 555 -16.80 19.62 32.71
N PRO A 556 -17.84 19.42 33.53
CA PRO A 556 -19.08 18.76 33.09
C PRO A 556 -19.83 19.48 31.95
N GLU A 557 -19.56 20.77 31.75
CA GLU A 557 -20.10 21.56 30.65
C GLU A 557 -19.56 21.14 29.28
N LEU A 558 -18.38 20.53 29.23
CA LEU A 558 -17.71 20.11 28.00
C LEU A 558 -17.99 18.63 27.63
N ALA A 559 -18.88 17.96 28.37
CA ALA A 559 -19.20 16.55 28.12
C ALA A 559 -19.98 16.34 26.81
N GLN A 560 -19.44 15.53 25.90
CA GLN A 560 -20.13 15.12 24.67
C GLN A 560 -21.14 14.00 24.94
N GLY A 561 -22.30 14.05 24.29
CA GLY A 561 -23.33 13.00 24.37
C GLY A 561 -23.90 12.74 25.76
N SER A 562 -23.75 13.68 26.71
CA SER A 562 -24.08 13.48 28.14
C SER A 562 -23.34 12.29 28.80
N ASN A 563 -22.16 11.94 28.29
CA ASN A 563 -21.28 10.93 28.89
C ASN A 563 -20.36 11.58 29.93
N TYR A 564 -20.49 11.15 31.19
CA TYR A 564 -19.74 11.69 32.34
C TYR A 564 -18.80 10.66 32.98
N THR A 565 -18.53 9.56 32.29
CA THR A 565 -17.71 8.45 32.81
C THR A 565 -16.31 8.94 33.19
N GLU A 566 -15.70 9.76 32.33
CA GLU A 566 -14.38 10.33 32.59
C GLU A 566 -14.40 11.26 33.79
N HIS A 567 -15.36 12.20 33.88
CA HIS A 567 -15.53 13.10 35.02
C HIS A 567 -15.63 12.33 36.35
N ALA A 568 -16.44 11.27 36.39
CA ALA A 568 -16.62 10.44 37.57
C ALA A 568 -15.32 9.73 37.96
N ARG A 569 -14.57 9.18 36.99
CA ARG A 569 -13.25 8.57 37.22
C ARG A 569 -12.24 9.58 37.78
N TRP A 570 -12.19 10.80 37.25
CA TRP A 570 -11.32 11.86 37.77
C TRP A 570 -11.69 12.27 39.20
N MET A 571 -12.99 12.39 39.52
CA MET A 571 -13.46 12.74 40.87
C MET A 571 -13.07 11.70 41.93
N ILE A 572 -13.03 10.41 41.58
CA ILE A 572 -12.49 9.37 42.48
C ILE A 572 -11.03 9.63 42.80
N VAL A 573 -10.24 9.95 41.78
CA VAL A 573 -8.81 10.19 41.94
C VAL A 573 -8.59 11.44 42.80
N LEU A 574 -9.35 12.50 42.55
CA LEU A 574 -9.33 13.72 43.36
C LEU A 574 -9.68 13.42 44.82
N LYS A 575 -10.75 12.67 45.09
CA LYS A 575 -11.14 12.26 46.45
C LYS A 575 -10.02 11.54 47.19
N LYS A 576 -9.23 10.71 46.47
CA LYS A 576 -8.16 9.92 47.08
C LYS A 576 -6.89 10.74 47.33
N LEU A 577 -6.55 11.66 46.43
CA LEU A 577 -5.29 12.41 46.48
C LEU A 577 -5.41 13.76 47.21
N SER A 578 -6.56 14.42 47.07
CA SER A 578 -6.84 15.75 47.62
C SER A 578 -8.31 15.83 48.10
N PRO A 579 -8.63 15.22 49.27
CA PRO A 579 -10.01 15.13 49.74
C PRO A 579 -10.71 16.49 49.93
N GLN A 580 -9.99 17.51 50.38
CA GLN A 580 -10.56 18.85 50.59
C GLN A 580 -10.97 19.53 49.28
N ASP A 581 -10.15 19.41 48.24
CA ASP A 581 -10.44 19.93 46.91
C ASP A 581 -11.61 19.17 46.27
N TYR A 582 -11.70 17.85 46.51
CA TYR A 582 -12.86 17.06 46.11
C TYR A 582 -14.15 17.56 46.73
N GLU A 583 -14.20 17.80 48.05
CA GLU A 583 -15.41 18.30 48.72
C GLU A 583 -15.80 19.69 48.19
N THR A 584 -14.81 20.55 47.95
CA THR A 584 -15.01 21.90 47.39
C THR A 584 -15.60 21.83 45.97
N LEU A 585 -14.99 21.03 45.10
CA LEU A 585 -15.45 20.86 43.71
C LEU A 585 -16.82 20.16 43.64
N LEU A 586 -17.06 19.18 44.50
CA LEU A 586 -18.35 18.50 44.61
C LEU A 586 -19.46 19.48 45.01
N ALA A 587 -19.24 20.29 46.04
CA ALA A 587 -20.20 21.31 46.47
C ALA A 587 -20.51 22.32 45.35
N GLN A 588 -19.50 22.74 44.59
CA GLN A 588 -19.68 23.58 43.42
C GLN A 588 -20.53 22.89 42.34
N TRP A 589 -20.22 21.64 41.99
CA TRP A 589 -20.97 20.88 40.99
C TRP A 589 -22.41 20.63 41.44
N GLN A 590 -22.68 20.41 42.73
CA GLN A 590 -24.04 20.25 43.26
C GLN A 590 -24.90 21.49 43.02
N VAL A 591 -24.31 22.68 43.08
CA VAL A 591 -25.02 23.95 42.80
C VAL A 591 -25.17 24.17 41.30
N VAL A 592 -24.06 24.13 40.55
CA VAL A 592 -24.01 24.51 39.12
C VAL A 592 -24.65 23.45 38.21
N HIS A 593 -24.54 22.16 38.56
CA HIS A 593 -24.98 21.04 37.73
C HIS A 593 -26.11 20.21 38.33
N LYS A 594 -26.90 20.78 39.26
CA LYS A 594 -28.02 20.10 39.93
C LYS A 594 -28.98 19.35 39.00
N ARG A 595 -29.16 19.82 37.75
CA ARG A 595 -30.07 19.23 36.76
C ARG A 595 -29.44 18.16 35.85
N ARG A 596 -28.12 17.97 35.86
CA ARG A 596 -27.41 16.99 35.00
C ARG A 596 -27.50 15.57 35.59
N ARG A 597 -28.67 14.92 35.50
CA ARG A 597 -28.93 13.59 36.09
C ARG A 597 -27.89 12.52 35.70
N ASN A 598 -27.41 12.53 34.46
CA ASN A 598 -26.43 11.56 33.97
C ASN A 598 -25.04 11.72 34.62
N LEU A 599 -24.66 12.94 35.03
CA LEU A 599 -23.43 13.20 35.79
C LEU A 599 -23.50 12.50 37.15
N TRP A 600 -24.59 12.73 37.88
CA TRP A 600 -24.82 12.13 39.19
C TRP A 600 -24.91 10.61 39.12
N LYS A 601 -25.58 10.07 38.11
CA LYS A 601 -25.62 8.62 37.85
C LYS A 601 -24.20 8.05 37.65
N ALA A 602 -23.36 8.71 36.84
CA ALA A 602 -21.99 8.28 36.61
C ALA A 602 -21.14 8.33 37.89
N MET A 603 -21.31 9.37 38.71
CA MET A 603 -20.66 9.50 40.03
C MET A 603 -21.04 8.35 40.97
N THR A 604 -22.33 7.99 41.06
CA THR A 604 -22.80 6.86 41.88
C THR A 604 -22.27 5.52 41.37
N GLN A 605 -22.24 5.31 40.04
CA GLN A 605 -21.74 4.08 39.42
C GLN A 605 -20.29 3.76 39.78
N VAL A 606 -19.48 4.80 40.02
CA VAL A 606 -18.08 4.63 40.42
C VAL A 606 -17.87 4.64 41.95
N GLY A 607 -18.96 4.63 42.72
CA GLY A 607 -18.96 4.52 44.18
C GLY A 607 -18.82 5.85 44.93
N LEU A 608 -19.10 6.99 44.28
CA LEU A 608 -19.13 8.29 44.95
C LEU A 608 -20.56 8.58 45.41
N ASN A 609 -20.74 8.69 46.72
CA ASN A 609 -21.97 9.16 47.36
C ASN A 609 -21.87 10.66 47.61
N PHE A 610 -22.96 11.39 47.40
CA PHE A 610 -23.04 12.85 47.45
C PHE A 610 -24.39 13.33 47.99
#